data_AF-A0A8E2FC94-F1
#
_entry.id   AF-A0A8E2FC94-F1
#
_cell.length_a   1.000
_cell.length_b   1.000
_cell.length_c   1.000
_cell.angle_alpha   90.00
_cell.angle_beta   90.00
_cell.angle_gamma   90.00
#
_symmetry.space_group_name_H-M   'P 1'
#
loop_
_entity.id
_entity.type
_entity.pdbx_description
1 polymer ?
#
loop_
_entity_poly.entity_id
_entity_poly.type
_entity_poly.pdbx_seq_one_letter_code
_entity_poly.pdbx_strand_id
1 'polypeptide(L)'
;AQDPSRPYPLADDYLRTTSILNHSKYVSSLDDYQWYLDNIPFVDFPEKTFQDVYYYRASVIKRHLKYAHEGHGWVFTEFIHPVAWASKLQTIPDSAGHHIVEGRWLRNPQYVKDLIMLYTRGGVEALSGITYTHYIHRAIFEHAEVTGDAKFLTSQLDGLISMYQLWNVQLNNDTGLYHRTPLSDAQEYSLPGYVTGGPNGGPVQEWNSFDNNYNIIWLGPETYRPNFNAYMVAAAKSIADIARLVGNETVAQEWDSTASNLYSKMKTLLWNEDLKFWIDVVEGTNLPVLGRELIGYFPFRFGVGVEDEMVKGLEAGLNGDAFVTSYGPTTLEQSNPYYTAFKNSTYCCIWQGQSWPFSTSVYLYTLAALARSNSTTSTPELFQAAFTNYTATNYKLGVPYTAESHYPTIDEWSGDSTNHSEHYLHSTYLDNVFSNLIGILPTLGDRLMLSPLVPENWDYFAHAQHHPPAPPHLQQRPPRHHRRHSPRRRDRVPRRRARDSGKRHRAGRAQALDRVPCERAEHAAFL
;
A
#
# COMPACT_ATOMS: atom_id res chain seq x y z
N ALA A 1 7.12 26.34 -23.65
CA ALA A 1 7.18 25.26 -22.67
C ALA A 1 7.71 25.87 -21.38
N GLN A 2 7.01 25.69 -20.25
CA GLN A 2 7.38 26.30 -18.97
C GLN A 2 8.48 25.51 -18.23
N ASP A 3 8.74 24.26 -18.64
CA ASP A 3 9.79 23.40 -18.09
C ASP A 3 11.02 23.31 -19.01
N PRO A 4 12.23 23.02 -18.47
CA PRO A 4 13.47 22.92 -19.23
C PRO A 4 13.49 21.73 -20.22
N SER A 5 14.31 21.83 -21.27
CA SER A 5 14.53 20.75 -22.24
C SER A 5 15.22 19.55 -21.58
N ARG A 6 14.69 18.34 -21.79
CA ARG A 6 15.18 17.12 -21.15
C ARG A 6 16.26 16.43 -22.00
N PRO A 7 17.28 15.82 -21.36
CA PRO A 7 18.35 15.13 -22.09
C PRO A 7 17.92 13.77 -22.68
N TYR A 8 16.87 13.14 -22.14
CA TYR A 8 16.33 11.85 -22.59
C TYR A 8 14.80 11.90 -22.71
N PRO A 9 14.19 11.11 -23.62
CA PRO A 9 12.75 10.93 -23.68
C PRO A 9 12.25 10.20 -22.41
N LEU A 10 11.04 10.52 -21.98
CA LEU A 10 10.41 9.85 -20.84
C LEU A 10 9.91 8.46 -21.25
N ALA A 11 9.72 7.57 -20.27
CA ALA A 11 9.23 6.20 -20.51
C ALA A 11 7.81 6.18 -21.15
N ASP A 12 7.09 7.28 -21.01
CA ASP A 12 5.75 7.57 -21.47
C ASP A 12 5.70 8.70 -22.51
N ASP A 13 6.82 9.03 -23.19
CA ASP A 13 6.89 10.11 -24.19
C ASP A 13 5.91 10.00 -25.37
N TYR A 14 5.30 8.83 -25.56
CA TYR A 14 4.25 8.56 -26.53
C TYR A 14 2.89 9.17 -26.14
N LEU A 15 2.73 9.62 -24.89
CA LEU A 15 1.54 10.29 -24.38
C LEU A 15 1.51 11.77 -24.78
N ARG A 16 0.32 12.31 -25.03
CA ARG A 16 0.16 13.76 -25.24
C ARG A 16 0.08 14.44 -23.89
N THR A 17 0.61 15.65 -23.75
CA THR A 17 0.63 16.35 -22.45
C THR A 17 -0.23 17.59 -22.43
N THR A 18 -0.62 17.96 -21.22
CA THR A 18 -1.26 19.24 -20.93
C THR A 18 -0.21 20.19 -20.34
N SER A 19 -0.39 21.50 -20.57
CA SER A 19 0.49 22.55 -20.04
C SER A 19 -0.18 23.31 -18.89
N ILE A 20 -0.98 22.60 -18.07
CA ILE A 20 -1.86 23.22 -17.08
C ILE A 20 -1.07 23.67 -15.85
N LEU A 21 -0.04 22.91 -15.46
CA LEU A 21 0.81 23.20 -14.30
C LEU A 21 2.22 23.61 -14.72
N ASN A 22 2.83 24.51 -13.95
CA ASN A 22 4.26 24.80 -14.03
C ASN A 22 5.03 23.87 -13.08
N HIS A 23 5.46 22.72 -13.58
CA HIS A 23 6.02 21.65 -12.74
C HIS A 23 7.31 22.10 -12.04
N SER A 24 8.17 22.83 -12.75
CA SER A 24 9.43 23.33 -12.18
C SER A 24 9.25 24.15 -10.89
N LYS A 25 8.14 24.88 -10.75
CA LYS A 25 7.82 25.70 -9.56
C LYS A 25 7.70 24.87 -8.28
N TYR A 26 7.24 23.62 -8.36
CA TYR A 26 7.00 22.77 -7.18
C TYR A 26 8.26 22.06 -6.67
N VAL A 27 9.27 21.88 -7.54
CA VAL A 27 10.44 21.04 -7.25
C VAL A 27 11.77 21.76 -7.36
N SER A 28 11.79 23.04 -7.75
CA SER A 28 13.02 23.81 -7.96
C SER A 28 13.92 23.94 -6.73
N SER A 29 13.37 23.77 -5.52
CA SER A 29 14.13 23.78 -4.26
C SER A 29 14.64 22.39 -3.84
N LEU A 30 14.26 21.32 -4.55
CA LEU A 30 14.71 19.97 -4.26
C LEU A 30 16.02 19.68 -5.00
N ASP A 31 16.94 18.99 -4.33
CA ASP A 31 18.16 18.49 -4.96
C ASP A 31 17.82 17.52 -6.09
N ASP A 32 18.52 17.58 -7.23
CA ASP A 32 18.21 16.74 -8.41
C ASP A 32 16.76 16.93 -8.90
N TYR A 33 16.28 18.19 -8.94
CA TYR A 33 14.91 18.53 -9.36
C TYR A 33 14.49 17.91 -10.71
N GLN A 34 15.46 17.65 -11.60
CA GLN A 34 15.22 16.97 -12.89
C GLN A 34 14.66 15.56 -12.70
N TRP A 35 15.14 14.80 -11.70
CA TRP A 35 14.60 13.49 -11.40
C TRP A 35 13.11 13.55 -11.04
N TYR A 36 12.68 14.57 -10.29
CA TYR A 36 11.26 14.75 -9.94
C TYR A 36 10.43 15.12 -11.18
N LEU A 37 10.94 16.05 -11.99
CA LEU A 37 10.32 16.40 -13.26
C LEU A 37 10.10 15.15 -14.11
N ASP A 38 11.05 14.22 -14.12
CA ASP A 38 11.02 12.97 -14.88
C ASP A 38 10.10 11.92 -14.26
N ASN A 39 10.06 11.80 -12.92
CA ASN A 39 9.52 10.59 -12.30
C ASN A 39 8.25 10.77 -11.49
N ILE A 40 7.93 11.95 -10.96
CA ILE A 40 6.73 12.09 -10.12
C ILE A 40 5.53 12.64 -10.89
N PRO A 41 4.31 12.23 -10.55
CA PRO A 41 3.12 12.96 -10.95
C PRO A 41 3.06 14.30 -10.19
N PHE A 42 2.52 15.34 -10.83
CA PHE A 42 2.39 16.66 -10.22
C PHE A 42 0.94 16.88 -9.84
N VAL A 43 0.74 17.37 -8.61
CA VAL A 43 -0.57 17.68 -8.06
C VAL A 43 -0.54 19.11 -7.53
N ASP A 44 -1.54 19.90 -7.91
CA ASP A 44 -1.82 21.22 -7.35
C ASP A 44 -2.94 21.09 -6.33
N PHE A 45 -2.65 21.50 -5.09
CA PHE A 45 -3.60 21.40 -3.98
C PHE A 45 -4.05 22.81 -3.56
N PRO A 46 -5.34 22.99 -3.21
CA PRO A 46 -5.81 24.29 -2.70
C PRO A 46 -5.21 24.60 -1.32
N GLU A 47 -4.86 23.56 -0.56
CA GLU A 47 -4.26 23.67 0.76
C GLU A 47 -2.74 23.45 0.73
N LYS A 48 -2.00 24.46 1.18
CA LYS A 48 -0.53 24.45 1.16
C LYS A 48 0.07 23.30 1.99
N THR A 49 -0.56 22.91 3.09
CA THR A 49 -0.07 21.85 3.98
C THR A 49 0.01 20.49 3.28
N PHE A 50 -1.03 20.12 2.52
CA PHE A 50 -1.05 18.93 1.68
C PHE A 50 0.01 19.00 0.58
N GLN A 51 0.15 20.16 -0.06
CA GLN A 51 1.16 20.37 -1.09
C GLN A 51 2.58 20.18 -0.55
N ASP A 52 2.90 20.83 0.56
CA ASP A 52 4.22 20.78 1.18
C ASP A 52 4.58 19.33 1.59
N VAL A 53 3.65 18.60 2.20
CA VAL A 53 3.86 17.18 2.56
C VAL A 53 3.96 16.30 1.32
N TYR A 54 3.14 16.49 0.29
CA TYR A 54 3.21 15.70 -0.94
C TYR A 54 4.59 15.77 -1.60
N TYR A 55 5.11 16.98 -1.84
CA TYR A 55 6.42 17.16 -2.48
C TYR A 55 7.57 16.78 -1.54
N TYR A 56 7.41 16.95 -0.22
CA TYR A 56 8.35 16.43 0.76
C TYR A 56 8.41 14.89 0.73
N ARG A 57 7.26 14.20 0.72
CA ARG A 57 7.19 12.73 0.67
C ARG A 57 7.71 12.16 -0.66
N ALA A 58 7.52 12.87 -1.77
CA ALA A 58 8.23 12.56 -3.01
C ALA A 58 9.76 12.63 -2.85
N SER A 59 10.27 13.60 -2.08
CA SER A 59 11.71 13.69 -1.76
C SER A 59 12.18 12.55 -0.84
N VAL A 60 11.33 12.06 0.06
CA VAL A 60 11.62 10.88 0.88
C VAL A 60 11.82 9.66 -0.02
N ILE A 61 10.91 9.40 -0.96
CA ILE A 61 11.06 8.29 -1.93
C ILE A 61 12.44 8.36 -2.64
N LYS A 62 12.82 9.54 -3.13
CA LYS A 62 14.12 9.74 -3.80
C LYS A 62 15.31 9.51 -2.87
N ARG A 63 15.25 9.92 -1.61
CA ARG A 63 16.33 9.70 -0.62
C ARG A 63 16.60 8.22 -0.38
N HIS A 64 15.54 7.41 -0.37
CA HIS A 64 15.58 5.97 -0.11
C HIS A 64 15.83 5.12 -1.35
N LEU A 65 15.69 5.69 -2.55
CA LEU A 65 16.00 5.02 -3.80
C LEU A 65 17.52 4.87 -3.98
N LYS A 66 18.02 3.64 -3.88
CA LYS A 66 19.45 3.30 -4.03
C LYS A 66 19.66 2.32 -5.17
N TYR A 67 20.66 2.57 -6.00
CA TYR A 67 21.12 1.56 -6.96
C TYR A 67 22.04 0.59 -6.21
N ALA A 68 21.65 -0.67 -6.10
CA ALA A 68 22.44 -1.67 -5.40
C ALA A 68 23.70 -2.03 -6.19
N HIS A 69 23.54 -2.69 -7.34
CA HIS A 69 24.57 -2.90 -8.36
C HIS A 69 23.95 -3.58 -9.59
N GLU A 70 24.76 -3.77 -10.64
CA GLU A 70 24.35 -4.50 -11.85
C GLU A 70 23.84 -5.91 -11.51
N GLY A 71 22.66 -6.27 -12.01
CA GLY A 71 22.00 -7.55 -11.76
C GLY A 71 20.89 -7.51 -10.70
N HIS A 72 20.97 -6.60 -9.72
CA HIS A 72 19.88 -6.35 -8.77
C HIS A 72 19.11 -5.08 -9.10
N GLY A 73 19.80 -4.03 -9.58
CA GLY A 73 19.18 -2.78 -9.95
C GLY A 73 18.85 -1.89 -8.75
N TRP A 74 17.70 -1.24 -8.79
CA TRP A 74 17.23 -0.30 -7.76
C TRP A 74 16.54 -1.00 -6.59
N VAL A 75 16.76 -0.45 -5.40
CA VAL A 75 16.09 -0.84 -4.15
C VAL A 75 15.59 0.40 -3.40
N PHE A 76 14.67 0.19 -2.48
CA PHE A 76 14.22 1.19 -1.52
C PHE A 76 14.71 0.75 -0.14
N THR A 77 15.40 1.64 0.57
CA THR A 77 15.72 1.41 1.98
C THR A 77 14.57 1.91 2.86
N GLU A 78 14.45 1.39 4.08
CA GLU A 78 13.48 1.88 5.07
C GLU A 78 14.07 3.02 5.92
N PHE A 79 15.32 2.84 6.35
CA PHE A 79 16.15 3.83 7.02
C PHE A 79 17.16 4.44 6.04
N ILE A 80 17.51 5.72 6.23
CA ILE A 80 18.59 6.35 5.45
C ILE A 80 19.93 5.75 5.83
N HIS A 81 20.16 5.57 7.12
CA HIS A 81 21.37 4.96 7.65
C HIS A 81 21.19 3.44 7.75
N PRO A 82 22.22 2.65 7.40
CA PRO A 82 22.13 1.20 7.51
C PRO A 82 21.81 0.74 8.93
N VAL A 83 20.94 -0.26 9.05
CA VAL A 83 20.56 -0.89 10.32
C VAL A 83 20.95 -2.37 10.32
N ALA A 84 21.24 -2.92 11.51
CA ALA A 84 21.80 -4.26 11.64
C ALA A 84 20.79 -5.39 11.37
N TRP A 85 19.50 -5.10 11.47
CA TRP A 85 18.41 -6.04 11.24
C TRP A 85 17.88 -6.03 9.80
N ALA A 86 18.36 -5.12 8.95
CA ALA A 86 17.96 -5.09 7.56
C ALA A 86 18.43 -6.35 6.83
N SER A 87 17.63 -6.81 5.87
CA SER A 87 17.99 -7.89 4.98
C SER A 87 19.04 -7.42 3.96
N LYS A 88 19.36 -8.29 2.98
CA LYS A 88 20.33 -7.96 1.93
C LYS A 88 19.99 -6.62 1.26
N LEU A 89 21.05 -5.88 0.92
CA LEU A 89 20.97 -4.56 0.26
C LEU A 89 20.25 -3.49 1.10
N GLN A 90 20.16 -3.67 2.42
CA GLN A 90 19.45 -2.75 3.34
C GLN A 90 17.96 -2.61 3.04
N THR A 91 17.38 -3.66 2.44
CA THR A 91 15.92 -3.81 2.30
C THR A 91 15.34 -4.39 3.58
N ILE A 92 14.09 -4.02 3.89
CA ILE A 92 13.34 -4.56 5.03
C ILE A 92 11.99 -5.04 4.49
N PRO A 93 11.68 -6.35 4.57
CA PRO A 93 10.46 -6.91 3.99
C PRO A 93 9.16 -6.27 4.50
N ASP A 94 9.14 -5.85 5.76
CA ASP A 94 7.99 -5.20 6.40
C ASP A 94 7.47 -4.00 5.60
N SER A 95 8.38 -3.08 5.24
CA SER A 95 8.02 -1.88 4.47
C SER A 95 8.04 -2.06 2.95
N ALA A 96 8.57 -3.17 2.43
CA ALA A 96 8.66 -3.37 0.99
C ALA A 96 7.28 -3.36 0.30
N GLY A 97 6.24 -3.86 0.96
CA GLY A 97 4.85 -3.71 0.49
C GLY A 97 4.44 -2.25 0.33
N HIS A 98 4.77 -1.39 1.31
CA HIS A 98 4.54 0.05 1.27
C HIS A 98 5.35 0.73 0.16
N HIS A 99 6.62 0.35 -0.02
CA HIS A 99 7.49 0.91 -1.06
C HIS A 99 6.97 0.61 -2.47
N ILE A 100 6.46 -0.60 -2.70
CA ILE A 100 5.90 -0.98 -4.01
C ILE A 100 4.66 -0.14 -4.33
N VAL A 101 3.73 0.02 -3.38
CA VAL A 101 2.49 0.78 -3.62
C VAL A 101 2.69 2.30 -3.60
N GLU A 102 3.67 2.81 -2.87
CA GLU A 102 4.05 4.23 -2.93
C GLU A 102 4.79 4.54 -4.24
N GLY A 103 5.70 3.65 -4.63
CA GLY A 103 6.55 3.79 -5.82
C GLY A 103 5.83 3.50 -7.14
N ARG A 104 4.67 2.82 -7.15
CA ARG A 104 3.92 2.50 -8.39
C ARG A 104 3.46 3.75 -9.16
N TRP A 105 3.44 4.91 -8.49
CA TRP A 105 3.12 6.20 -9.09
C TRP A 105 4.31 6.87 -9.78
N LEU A 106 5.52 6.31 -9.67
CA LEU A 106 6.68 6.80 -10.40
C LEU A 106 6.57 6.46 -11.88
N ARG A 107 6.85 7.43 -12.76
CA ARG A 107 6.78 7.25 -14.22
C ARG A 107 7.74 6.19 -14.75
N ASN A 108 8.91 6.04 -14.14
CA ASN A 108 9.83 4.97 -14.49
C ASN A 108 9.52 3.72 -13.64
N PRO A 109 8.83 2.71 -14.21
CA PRO A 109 8.46 1.52 -13.46
C PRO A 109 9.66 0.65 -13.09
N GLN A 110 10.85 0.89 -13.68
CA GLN A 110 12.02 0.06 -13.42
C GLN A 110 12.45 0.12 -11.95
N TYR A 111 12.26 1.26 -11.27
CA TYR A 111 12.60 1.40 -9.85
C TYR A 111 11.86 0.38 -8.98
N VAL A 112 10.56 0.21 -9.21
CA VAL A 112 9.74 -0.75 -8.46
C VAL A 112 9.93 -2.17 -9.00
N LYS A 113 10.07 -2.35 -10.31
CA LYS A 113 10.31 -3.67 -10.91
C LYS A 113 11.58 -4.34 -10.40
N ASP A 114 12.65 -3.58 -10.18
CA ASP A 114 13.89 -4.11 -9.60
C ASP A 114 13.67 -4.62 -8.18
N LEU A 115 12.97 -3.85 -7.33
CA LEU A 115 12.56 -4.30 -5.99
C LEU A 115 11.67 -5.56 -6.07
N ILE A 116 10.69 -5.60 -6.97
CA ILE A 116 9.83 -6.77 -7.15
C ILE A 116 10.65 -8.01 -7.52
N MET A 117 11.55 -7.89 -8.50
CA MET A 117 12.42 -8.99 -8.95
C MET A 117 13.37 -9.47 -7.85
N LEU A 118 13.80 -8.56 -6.96
CA LEU A 118 14.64 -8.91 -5.82
C LEU A 118 13.94 -9.91 -4.87
N TYR A 119 12.62 -9.74 -4.65
CA TYR A 119 11.82 -10.67 -3.85
C TYR A 119 11.38 -11.92 -4.63
N THR A 120 10.83 -11.75 -5.84
CA THR A 120 10.23 -12.86 -6.61
C THR A 120 11.26 -13.84 -7.16
N ARG A 121 12.52 -13.44 -7.36
CA ARG A 121 13.59 -14.37 -7.76
C ARG A 121 14.19 -15.13 -6.58
N GLY A 122 13.50 -15.16 -5.44
CA GLY A 122 13.95 -15.79 -4.20
C GLY A 122 15.15 -15.10 -3.56
N GLY A 123 15.49 -13.88 -3.99
CA GLY A 123 16.79 -13.28 -3.71
C GLY A 123 16.98 -12.87 -2.25
N VAL A 124 16.01 -12.19 -1.64
CA VAL A 124 16.22 -11.65 -0.29
C VAL A 124 15.83 -12.65 0.80
N GLU A 125 14.58 -13.08 0.85
CA GLU A 125 14.11 -13.92 1.97
C GLU A 125 14.64 -15.34 1.94
N ALA A 126 14.88 -15.94 0.76
CA ALA A 126 15.51 -17.26 0.71
C ALA A 126 16.99 -17.23 1.11
N LEU A 127 17.66 -16.06 1.02
CA LEU A 127 19.06 -15.90 1.41
C LEU A 127 19.25 -15.36 2.83
N SER A 128 18.36 -14.48 3.28
CA SER A 128 18.41 -13.84 4.59
C SER A 128 17.53 -14.53 5.64
N GLY A 129 16.68 -15.47 5.22
CA GLY A 129 15.56 -15.94 6.02
C GLY A 129 14.38 -14.97 5.96
N ILE A 130 13.20 -15.48 6.29
CA ILE A 130 12.02 -14.67 6.51
C ILE A 130 12.20 -13.92 7.83
N THR A 131 12.20 -12.59 7.77
CA THR A 131 12.42 -11.73 8.96
C THR A 131 11.11 -11.11 9.44
N TYR A 132 10.39 -10.41 8.55
CA TYR A 132 9.17 -9.69 8.86
C TYR A 132 7.99 -10.13 7.99
N THR A 133 6.80 -10.16 8.57
CA THR A 133 5.54 -10.33 7.81
C THR A 133 5.39 -9.20 6.79
N HIS A 134 4.70 -9.45 5.69
CA HIS A 134 4.51 -8.44 4.65
C HIS A 134 3.35 -8.76 3.73
N TYR A 135 2.88 -7.76 2.96
CA TYR A 135 1.84 -7.92 1.93
C TYR A 135 2.35 -7.77 0.48
N ILE A 136 3.66 -8.01 0.25
CA ILE A 136 4.35 -7.81 -1.05
C ILE A 136 3.61 -8.45 -2.24
N HIS A 137 3.04 -9.66 -2.10
CA HIS A 137 2.28 -10.30 -3.19
C HIS A 137 1.14 -9.43 -3.71
N ARG A 138 0.34 -8.86 -2.80
CA ARG A 138 -0.77 -7.98 -3.17
C ARG A 138 -0.25 -6.65 -3.72
N ALA A 139 0.82 -6.11 -3.14
CA ALA A 139 1.45 -4.88 -3.64
C ALA A 139 1.96 -5.02 -5.09
N ILE A 140 2.52 -6.18 -5.46
CA ILE A 140 2.96 -6.48 -6.83
C ILE A 140 1.79 -6.46 -7.83
N PHE A 141 0.65 -7.03 -7.43
CA PHE A 141 -0.57 -6.96 -8.23
C PHE A 141 -1.04 -5.51 -8.38
N GLU A 142 -1.11 -4.77 -7.28
CA GLU A 142 -1.51 -3.35 -7.23
C GLU A 142 -0.59 -2.44 -8.05
N HIS A 143 0.70 -2.76 -8.15
CA HIS A 143 1.63 -2.08 -9.04
C HIS A 143 1.27 -2.30 -10.52
N ALA A 144 0.88 -3.51 -10.90
CA ALA A 144 0.45 -3.82 -12.26
C ALA A 144 -0.89 -3.13 -12.61
N GLU A 145 -1.80 -2.98 -11.65
CA GLU A 145 -3.06 -2.25 -11.85
C GLU A 145 -2.84 -0.77 -12.19
N VAL A 146 -1.76 -0.16 -11.70
CA VAL A 146 -1.39 1.24 -12.03
C VAL A 146 -0.58 1.32 -13.32
N THR A 147 0.41 0.45 -13.49
CA THR A 147 1.33 0.51 -14.64
C THR A 147 0.77 -0.12 -15.92
N GLY A 148 -0.30 -0.91 -15.81
CA GLY A 148 -0.86 -1.69 -16.92
C GLY A 148 0.05 -2.84 -17.38
N ASP A 149 1.18 -3.10 -16.72
CA ASP A 149 2.17 -4.08 -17.17
C ASP A 149 1.82 -5.51 -16.72
N ALA A 150 0.72 -6.03 -17.28
CA ALA A 150 0.28 -7.40 -17.06
C ALA A 150 1.33 -8.43 -17.52
N LYS A 151 2.17 -8.10 -18.49
CA LYS A 151 3.23 -9.00 -18.98
C LYS A 151 4.32 -9.17 -17.93
N PHE A 152 4.76 -8.08 -17.30
CA PHE A 152 5.69 -8.16 -16.17
C PHE A 152 5.05 -8.93 -15.02
N LEU A 153 3.82 -8.58 -14.60
CA LEU A 153 3.11 -9.28 -13.53
C LEU A 153 3.06 -10.80 -13.73
N THR A 154 2.59 -11.24 -14.90
CA THR A 154 2.45 -12.66 -15.22
C THR A 154 3.78 -13.39 -15.28
N SER A 155 4.86 -12.71 -15.68
CA SER A 155 6.21 -13.29 -15.63
C SER A 155 6.75 -13.51 -14.20
N GLN A 156 6.09 -12.95 -13.17
CA GLN A 156 6.47 -13.15 -11.77
C GLN A 156 5.73 -14.31 -11.07
N LEU A 157 4.79 -14.99 -11.75
CA LEU A 157 3.90 -15.98 -11.13
C LEU A 157 4.65 -17.07 -10.36
N ASP A 158 5.64 -17.72 -10.96
CA ASP A 158 6.42 -18.78 -10.30
C ASP A 158 7.19 -18.26 -9.08
N GLY A 159 7.69 -17.02 -9.17
CA GLY A 159 8.38 -16.34 -8.08
C GLY A 159 7.47 -16.02 -6.91
N LEU A 160 6.24 -15.56 -7.18
CA LEU A 160 5.22 -15.31 -6.16
C LEU A 160 4.79 -16.60 -5.45
N ILE A 161 4.63 -17.69 -6.20
CA ILE A 161 4.35 -19.02 -5.63
C ILE A 161 5.49 -19.46 -4.71
N SER A 162 6.74 -19.35 -5.18
CA SER A 162 7.92 -19.71 -4.40
C SER A 162 8.03 -18.87 -3.12
N MET A 163 7.81 -17.57 -3.23
CA MET A 163 7.81 -16.63 -2.09
C MET A 163 6.71 -16.97 -1.08
N TYR A 164 5.51 -17.32 -1.53
CA TYR A 164 4.44 -17.78 -0.63
C TYR A 164 4.86 -19.05 0.12
N GLN A 165 5.48 -20.00 -0.56
CA GLN A 165 5.87 -21.29 0.02
C GLN A 165 6.97 -21.15 1.08
N LEU A 166 7.80 -20.11 1.05
CA LEU A 166 8.76 -19.84 2.12
C LEU A 166 8.05 -19.70 3.48
N TRP A 167 6.86 -19.09 3.49
CA TRP A 167 6.08 -18.85 4.71
C TRP A 167 5.53 -20.12 5.36
N ASN A 168 5.53 -21.26 4.66
CA ASN A 168 5.03 -22.53 5.21
C ASN A 168 5.79 -23.01 6.45
N VAL A 169 7.01 -22.51 6.69
CA VAL A 169 7.74 -22.77 7.94
C VAL A 169 7.10 -22.12 9.17
N GLN A 170 6.18 -21.18 8.98
CA GLN A 170 5.42 -20.48 10.02
C GLN A 170 3.94 -20.91 10.06
N LEU A 171 3.57 -21.94 9.29
CA LEU A 171 2.22 -22.50 9.29
C LEU A 171 2.08 -23.51 10.43
N ASN A 172 1.14 -23.28 11.35
CA ASN A 172 0.76 -24.30 12.31
C ASN A 172 -0.20 -25.30 11.63
N ASN A 173 0.19 -26.58 11.61
CA ASN A 173 -0.57 -27.64 10.91
C ASN A 173 -1.89 -28.03 11.61
N ASP A 174 -2.02 -27.75 12.91
CA ASP A 174 -3.22 -28.09 13.69
C ASP A 174 -4.33 -27.05 13.46
N THR A 175 -3.98 -25.76 13.52
CA THR A 175 -4.93 -24.66 13.31
C THR A 175 -5.10 -24.32 11.83
N GLY A 176 -4.06 -24.53 11.02
CA GLY A 176 -3.99 -24.09 9.63
C GLY A 176 -3.78 -22.58 9.48
N LEU A 177 -3.27 -21.91 10.51
CA LEU A 177 -2.97 -20.48 10.53
C LEU A 177 -1.46 -20.24 10.60
N TYR A 178 -1.04 -19.11 10.05
CA TYR A 178 0.34 -18.64 10.16
C TYR A 178 0.53 -17.86 11.46
N HIS A 179 1.67 -18.05 12.12
CA HIS A 179 2.00 -17.37 13.37
C HIS A 179 3.38 -16.71 13.33
N ARG A 180 3.50 -15.59 14.03
CA ARG A 180 4.76 -14.89 14.31
C ARG A 180 4.66 -14.15 15.64
N THR A 181 5.79 -13.77 16.21
CA THR A 181 5.80 -12.77 17.29
C THR A 181 5.40 -11.38 16.76
N PRO A 182 4.73 -10.55 17.56
CA PRO A 182 4.50 -9.13 17.25
C PRO A 182 5.75 -8.36 16.80
N LEU A 183 6.93 -8.59 17.40
CA LEU A 183 8.18 -7.99 16.91
C LEU A 183 8.48 -8.37 15.46
N SER A 184 8.25 -9.63 15.09
CA SER A 184 8.45 -10.11 13.72
C SER A 184 7.35 -9.65 12.75
N ASP A 185 6.35 -8.94 13.26
CA ASP A 185 5.34 -8.20 12.49
C ASP A 185 5.65 -6.70 12.48
N ALA A 186 6.84 -6.31 12.99
CA ALA A 186 7.28 -4.94 13.26
C ALA A 186 6.41 -4.17 14.26
N GLN A 187 5.75 -4.88 15.18
CA GLN A 187 4.79 -4.34 16.15
C GLN A 187 5.12 -4.77 17.59
N GLU A 188 6.36 -4.55 18.01
CA GLU A 188 6.81 -4.83 19.38
C GLU A 188 6.02 -4.03 20.44
N TYR A 189 5.90 -4.58 21.64
CA TYR A 189 4.99 -4.06 22.68
C TYR A 189 3.50 -4.03 22.27
N SER A 190 3.08 -4.89 21.35
CA SER A 190 1.64 -5.11 21.09
C SER A 190 0.95 -5.85 22.23
N LEU A 191 -0.38 -5.79 22.26
CA LEU A 191 -1.25 -6.33 23.30
C LEU A 191 -0.96 -7.80 23.69
N PRO A 192 -0.63 -8.74 22.78
CA PRO A 192 -0.31 -10.12 23.16
C PRO A 192 0.84 -10.23 24.18
N GLY A 193 1.84 -9.33 24.09
CA GLY A 193 2.96 -9.28 25.04
C GLY A 193 2.51 -8.88 26.45
N TYR A 194 1.55 -7.97 26.58
CA TYR A 194 1.00 -7.55 27.87
C TYR A 194 0.06 -8.58 28.48
N VAL A 195 -0.64 -9.37 27.66
CA VAL A 195 -1.54 -10.43 28.12
C VAL A 195 -0.79 -11.67 28.62
N THR A 196 0.47 -11.87 28.20
CA THR A 196 1.27 -13.07 28.52
C THR A 196 2.59 -12.78 29.23
N GLY A 197 2.98 -11.51 29.35
CA GLY A 197 4.25 -11.10 29.92
C GLY A 197 4.23 -10.81 31.42
N GLY A 198 3.10 -10.97 32.10
CA GLY A 198 3.00 -10.83 33.54
C GLY A 198 3.47 -12.07 34.32
N PRO A 199 3.34 -12.06 35.66
CA PRO A 199 3.73 -13.17 36.52
C PRO A 199 3.12 -14.49 36.08
N ASN A 200 3.93 -15.56 36.06
CA ASN A 200 3.53 -16.92 35.65
C ASN A 200 2.97 -17.03 34.21
N GLY A 201 3.33 -16.11 33.31
CA GLY A 201 2.84 -16.12 31.92
C GLY A 201 1.41 -15.57 31.76
N GLY A 202 0.90 -14.88 32.79
CA GLY A 202 -0.41 -14.23 32.78
C GLY A 202 -0.35 -12.77 32.33
N PRO A 203 -1.45 -12.01 32.51
CA PRO A 203 -1.51 -10.60 32.15
C PRO A 203 -0.61 -9.75 33.07
N VAL A 204 -0.01 -8.68 32.55
CA VAL A 204 0.70 -7.67 33.34
C VAL A 204 -0.32 -6.93 34.22
N GLN A 205 -0.19 -7.00 35.55
CA GLN A 205 -1.05 -6.24 36.47
C GLN A 205 -0.44 -4.89 36.85
N GLU A 206 0.87 -4.87 37.10
CA GLU A 206 1.63 -3.67 37.45
C GLU A 206 2.85 -3.57 36.55
N TRP A 207 2.99 -2.44 35.84
CA TRP A 207 4.06 -2.27 34.84
C TRP A 207 5.46 -2.46 35.42
N ASN A 208 5.74 -1.94 36.63
CA ASN A 208 7.07 -1.95 37.25
C ASN A 208 7.35 -3.21 38.10
N SER A 209 6.52 -4.26 37.99
CA SER A 209 6.77 -5.50 38.75
C SER A 209 8.06 -6.18 38.27
N PHE A 210 8.85 -6.69 39.23
CA PHE A 210 10.05 -7.50 38.93
C PHE A 210 9.68 -8.90 38.41
N ASP A 211 8.44 -9.34 38.63
CA ASP A 211 7.94 -10.63 38.17
C ASP A 211 7.47 -10.61 36.70
N ASN A 212 7.47 -9.42 36.07
CA ASN A 212 7.16 -9.27 34.65
C ASN A 212 8.29 -9.84 33.78
N ASN A 213 7.91 -10.55 32.73
CA ASN A 213 8.81 -10.97 31.65
C ASN A 213 8.85 -9.91 30.55
N TYR A 214 9.70 -8.89 30.74
CA TYR A 214 9.84 -7.80 29.77
C TYR A 214 10.31 -8.25 28.38
N ASN A 215 10.97 -9.41 28.25
CA ASN A 215 11.30 -9.95 26.94
C ASN A 215 10.04 -10.38 26.19
N ILE A 216 9.08 -11.04 26.85
CA ILE A 216 7.79 -11.40 26.24
C ILE A 216 6.94 -10.16 26.01
N ILE A 217 6.97 -9.16 26.89
CA ILE A 217 6.25 -7.91 26.68
C ILE A 217 6.77 -7.19 25.43
N TRP A 218 8.10 -7.12 25.25
CA TRP A 218 8.74 -6.51 24.09
C TRP A 218 8.51 -7.31 22.80
N LEU A 219 8.91 -8.59 22.78
CA LEU A 219 8.83 -9.46 21.61
C LEU A 219 7.38 -9.78 21.21
N GLY A 220 6.52 -9.97 22.22
CA GLY A 220 5.27 -10.72 22.15
C GLY A 220 5.48 -12.24 21.98
N PRO A 221 4.49 -13.07 22.37
CA PRO A 221 4.53 -14.51 22.13
C PRO A 221 4.29 -14.85 20.66
N GLU A 222 4.58 -16.08 20.23
CA GLU A 222 4.11 -16.58 18.94
C GLU A 222 2.57 -16.46 18.88
N THR A 223 2.07 -15.80 17.83
CA THR A 223 0.68 -15.34 17.78
C THR A 223 0.13 -15.48 16.36
N TYR A 224 -1.08 -16.02 16.24
CA TYR A 224 -1.89 -15.91 15.04
C TYR A 224 -2.47 -14.50 14.97
N ARG A 225 -1.81 -13.62 14.21
CA ARG A 225 -2.26 -12.22 14.04
C ARG A 225 -3.19 -12.07 12.83
N PRO A 226 -4.26 -11.25 12.90
CA PRO A 226 -5.22 -11.10 11.80
C PRO A 226 -4.63 -10.47 10.53
N ASN A 227 -3.72 -9.51 10.65
CA ASN A 227 -3.05 -8.89 9.51
C ASN A 227 -2.17 -9.88 8.75
N PHE A 228 -1.30 -10.64 9.43
CA PHE A 228 -0.41 -11.59 8.76
C PHE A 228 -1.19 -12.66 8.00
N ASN A 229 -2.21 -13.24 8.62
CA ASN A 229 -3.05 -14.23 7.93
C ASN A 229 -3.86 -13.60 6.78
N ALA A 230 -4.30 -12.34 6.90
CA ALA A 230 -4.92 -11.63 5.79
C ALA A 230 -3.95 -11.36 4.63
N TYR A 231 -2.68 -11.06 4.91
CA TYR A 231 -1.66 -10.91 3.87
C TYR A 231 -1.53 -12.21 3.07
N MET A 232 -1.52 -13.36 3.76
CA MET A 232 -1.44 -14.68 3.13
C MET A 232 -2.71 -15.01 2.33
N VAL A 233 -3.91 -14.69 2.83
CA VAL A 233 -5.14 -14.83 2.03
C VAL A 233 -5.07 -13.98 0.76
N ALA A 234 -4.66 -12.72 0.87
CA ALA A 234 -4.56 -11.80 -0.26
C ALA A 234 -3.45 -12.20 -1.25
N ALA A 235 -2.36 -12.78 -0.76
CA ALA A 235 -1.30 -13.35 -1.58
C ALA A 235 -1.82 -14.52 -2.41
N ALA A 236 -2.53 -15.47 -1.78
CA ALA A 236 -3.14 -16.61 -2.47
C ALA A 236 -4.16 -16.16 -3.53
N LYS A 237 -5.03 -15.17 -3.20
CA LYS A 237 -5.94 -14.57 -4.19
C LYS A 237 -5.20 -13.93 -5.36
N SER A 238 -4.14 -13.17 -5.08
CA SER A 238 -3.33 -12.53 -6.13
C SER A 238 -2.67 -13.57 -7.05
N ILE A 239 -2.16 -14.67 -6.51
CA ILE A 239 -1.60 -15.77 -7.31
C ILE A 239 -2.69 -16.41 -8.18
N ALA A 240 -3.88 -16.66 -7.63
CA ALA A 240 -5.01 -17.21 -8.38
C ALA A 240 -5.40 -16.29 -9.55
N ASP A 241 -5.52 -14.98 -9.30
CA ASP A 241 -5.85 -13.99 -10.32
C ASP A 241 -4.79 -13.95 -11.44
N ILE A 242 -3.51 -13.98 -11.10
CA ILE A 242 -2.41 -14.00 -12.07
C ILE A 242 -2.42 -15.30 -12.88
N ALA A 243 -2.69 -16.45 -12.25
CA ALA A 243 -2.81 -17.73 -12.93
C ALA A 243 -3.95 -17.71 -13.98
N ARG A 244 -5.09 -17.06 -13.67
CA ARG A 244 -6.16 -16.87 -14.66
C ARG A 244 -5.73 -15.97 -15.82
N LEU A 245 -4.91 -14.93 -15.58
CA LEU A 245 -4.39 -14.06 -16.66
C LEU A 245 -3.54 -14.83 -17.68
N VAL A 246 -2.83 -15.89 -17.26
CA VAL A 246 -2.05 -16.76 -18.16
C VAL A 246 -2.83 -17.99 -18.66
N GLY A 247 -4.13 -18.10 -18.33
CA GLY A 247 -4.98 -19.21 -18.74
C GLY A 247 -4.72 -20.52 -17.98
N ASN A 248 -4.05 -20.48 -16.83
CA ASN A 248 -3.79 -21.65 -16.00
C ASN A 248 -4.87 -21.83 -14.93
N GLU A 249 -6.04 -22.29 -15.37
CA GLU A 249 -7.23 -22.45 -14.53
C GLU A 249 -7.03 -23.47 -13.39
N THR A 250 -6.21 -24.51 -13.60
CA THR A 250 -5.90 -25.49 -12.56
C THR A 250 -5.17 -24.85 -11.38
N VAL A 251 -4.12 -24.07 -11.66
CA VAL A 251 -3.40 -23.33 -10.61
C VAL A 251 -4.31 -22.28 -9.97
N ALA A 252 -5.14 -21.58 -10.76
CA ALA A 252 -6.08 -20.61 -10.20
C ALA A 252 -7.01 -21.22 -9.14
N GLN A 253 -7.63 -22.37 -9.45
CA GLN A 253 -8.56 -23.05 -8.55
C GLN A 253 -7.88 -23.60 -7.29
N GLU A 254 -6.64 -24.07 -7.41
CA GLU A 254 -5.82 -24.48 -6.27
C GLU A 254 -5.60 -23.31 -5.30
N TRP A 255 -5.18 -22.16 -5.81
CA TRP A 255 -4.90 -20.98 -4.99
C TRP A 255 -6.16 -20.30 -4.45
N ASP A 256 -7.28 -20.33 -5.18
CA ASP A 256 -8.59 -19.94 -4.64
C ASP A 256 -9.00 -20.80 -3.43
N SER A 257 -8.76 -22.11 -3.53
CA SER A 257 -9.04 -23.05 -2.45
C SER A 257 -8.14 -22.80 -1.25
N THR A 258 -6.85 -22.53 -1.48
CA THR A 258 -5.89 -22.13 -0.44
C THR A 258 -6.35 -20.85 0.28
N ALA A 259 -6.72 -19.81 -0.47
CA ALA A 259 -7.21 -18.55 0.10
C ALA A 259 -8.50 -18.74 0.91
N SER A 260 -9.46 -19.48 0.36
CA SER A 260 -10.77 -19.70 1.00
C SER A 260 -10.66 -20.55 2.27
N ASN A 261 -9.80 -21.58 2.27
CA ASN A 261 -9.54 -22.40 3.45
C ASN A 261 -8.88 -21.58 4.57
N LEU A 262 -7.81 -20.85 4.26
CA LEU A 262 -7.14 -20.00 5.25
C LEU A 262 -8.08 -18.94 5.83
N TYR A 263 -8.88 -18.29 4.98
CA TYR A 263 -9.87 -17.32 5.44
C TYR A 263 -10.94 -17.96 6.35
N SER A 264 -11.37 -19.18 6.07
CA SER A 264 -12.27 -19.92 6.97
C SER A 264 -11.63 -20.18 8.33
N LYS A 265 -10.33 -20.52 8.38
CA LYS A 265 -9.61 -20.71 9.65
C LYS A 265 -9.47 -19.42 10.42
N MET A 266 -9.21 -18.30 9.73
CA MET A 266 -9.19 -16.98 10.36
C MET A 266 -10.54 -16.69 11.02
N LYS A 267 -11.66 -16.89 10.31
CA LYS A 267 -13.00 -16.69 10.88
C LYS A 267 -13.26 -17.55 12.10
N THR A 268 -12.78 -18.79 12.12
CA THR A 268 -13.00 -19.68 13.25
C THR A 268 -12.21 -19.28 14.49
N LEU A 269 -10.96 -18.82 14.34
CA LEU A 269 -10.08 -18.61 15.49
C LEU A 269 -9.90 -17.13 15.84
N LEU A 270 -9.83 -16.24 14.86
CA LEU A 270 -9.41 -14.85 15.03
C LEU A 270 -10.59 -13.86 15.05
N TRP A 271 -11.79 -14.26 14.63
CA TRP A 271 -12.98 -13.43 14.76
C TRP A 271 -13.59 -13.60 16.14
N ASN A 272 -13.66 -12.53 16.91
CA ASN A 272 -14.31 -12.55 18.22
C ASN A 272 -15.76 -12.08 18.12
N GLU A 273 -16.70 -12.93 18.51
CA GLU A 273 -18.13 -12.67 18.40
C GLU A 273 -18.64 -11.61 19.38
N ASP A 274 -18.00 -11.44 20.54
CA ASP A 274 -18.43 -10.47 21.55
C ASP A 274 -17.93 -9.05 21.21
N LEU A 275 -16.67 -8.95 20.79
CA LEU A 275 -16.07 -7.69 20.33
C LEU A 275 -16.53 -7.31 18.92
N LYS A 276 -17.06 -8.27 18.15
CA LYS A 276 -17.31 -8.15 16.71
C LYS A 276 -16.08 -7.58 16.00
N PHE A 277 -14.92 -8.16 16.27
CA PHE A 277 -13.65 -7.65 15.79
C PHE A 277 -12.61 -8.77 15.61
N TRP A 278 -11.64 -8.52 14.75
CA TRP A 278 -10.49 -9.40 14.55
C TRP A 278 -9.51 -9.24 15.72
N ILE A 279 -9.18 -10.35 16.38
CA ILE A 279 -8.26 -10.37 17.52
C ILE A 279 -7.07 -11.29 17.27
N ASP A 280 -6.04 -11.09 18.05
CA ASP A 280 -4.90 -11.99 18.17
C ASP A 280 -5.24 -13.23 19.00
N VAL A 281 -4.62 -14.35 18.64
CA VAL A 281 -4.70 -15.61 19.40
C VAL A 281 -3.30 -16.18 19.59
N VAL A 282 -2.91 -16.42 20.84
CA VAL A 282 -1.58 -16.94 21.16
C VAL A 282 -1.46 -18.40 20.70
N GLU A 283 -0.38 -18.68 19.98
CA GLU A 283 -0.03 -20.01 19.46
C GLU A 283 0.19 -21.01 20.61
N GLY A 284 -0.06 -22.29 20.37
CA GLY A 284 0.11 -23.39 21.34
C GLY A 284 -0.97 -23.47 22.43
N THR A 285 -1.43 -22.33 22.96
CA THR A 285 -2.47 -22.26 24.00
C THR A 285 -3.86 -21.94 23.45
N ASN A 286 -3.92 -21.36 22.24
CA ASN A 286 -5.12 -20.75 21.68
C ASN A 286 -5.78 -19.72 22.62
N LEU A 287 -4.97 -19.02 23.42
CA LEU A 287 -5.46 -17.96 24.31
C LEU A 287 -5.92 -16.76 23.46
N PRO A 288 -7.22 -16.38 23.48
CA PRO A 288 -7.67 -15.17 22.82
C PRO A 288 -7.17 -13.92 23.54
N VAL A 289 -6.59 -13.00 22.78
CA VAL A 289 -6.12 -11.70 23.27
C VAL A 289 -7.26 -10.70 23.09
N LEU A 290 -8.04 -10.49 24.16
CA LEU A 290 -9.24 -9.65 24.11
C LEU A 290 -8.89 -8.16 24.14
N GLY A 291 -8.93 -7.54 22.96
CA GLY A 291 -8.80 -6.10 22.76
C GLY A 291 -8.67 -5.79 21.26
N ARG A 292 -9.13 -4.61 20.85
CA ARG A 292 -9.02 -4.17 19.46
C ARG A 292 -7.67 -3.50 19.23
N GLU A 293 -6.80 -4.17 18.49
CA GLU A 293 -5.61 -3.56 17.88
C GLU A 293 -5.95 -3.03 16.48
N LEU A 294 -5.29 -1.96 16.04
CA LEU A 294 -5.55 -1.32 14.75
C LEU A 294 -5.32 -2.28 13.57
N ILE A 295 -4.47 -3.30 13.75
CA ILE A 295 -4.29 -4.38 12.77
C ILE A 295 -5.56 -5.16 12.43
N GLY A 296 -6.61 -5.08 13.25
CA GLY A 296 -7.92 -5.63 12.90
C GLY A 296 -8.58 -4.94 11.70
N TYR A 297 -8.13 -3.74 11.29
CA TYR A 297 -8.57 -3.07 10.06
C TYR A 297 -7.84 -3.54 8.81
N PHE A 298 -6.69 -4.21 8.97
CA PHE A 298 -5.84 -4.61 7.85
C PHE A 298 -6.51 -5.66 6.96
N PRO A 299 -7.22 -6.69 7.47
CA PRO A 299 -7.95 -7.63 6.63
C PRO A 299 -8.79 -6.94 5.55
N PHE A 300 -9.55 -5.90 5.92
CA PHE A 300 -10.43 -5.21 4.99
C PHE A 300 -9.66 -4.50 3.86
N ARG A 301 -8.52 -3.86 4.15
CA ARG A 301 -7.62 -3.27 3.14
C ARG A 301 -7.23 -4.28 2.06
N PHE A 302 -7.08 -5.54 2.42
CA PHE A 302 -6.65 -6.60 1.50
C PHE A 302 -7.80 -7.44 0.95
N GLY A 303 -9.04 -6.97 1.09
CA GLY A 303 -10.23 -7.67 0.58
C GLY A 303 -10.53 -8.97 1.34
N VAL A 304 -10.22 -8.99 2.63
CA VAL A 304 -10.45 -10.12 3.55
C VAL A 304 -11.40 -9.65 4.65
N GLY A 305 -12.47 -10.41 4.90
CA GLY A 305 -13.47 -10.02 5.91
C GLY A 305 -14.29 -8.80 5.52
N VAL A 306 -14.89 -8.84 4.33
CA VAL A 306 -15.70 -7.74 3.76
C VAL A 306 -17.20 -7.95 3.97
N GLU A 307 -17.59 -8.97 4.72
CA GLU A 307 -18.98 -9.23 5.11
C GLU A 307 -19.54 -8.12 6.01
N ASP A 308 -20.84 -7.82 5.88
CA ASP A 308 -21.53 -6.72 6.58
C ASP A 308 -21.31 -6.72 8.11
N GLU A 309 -21.23 -7.89 8.73
CA GLU A 309 -20.98 -8.02 10.17
C GLU A 309 -19.59 -7.52 10.56
N MET A 310 -18.58 -7.83 9.74
CA MET A 310 -17.21 -7.40 9.96
C MET A 310 -17.05 -5.91 9.69
N VAL A 311 -17.71 -5.40 8.65
CA VAL A 311 -17.80 -3.97 8.36
C VAL A 311 -18.37 -3.20 9.55
N LYS A 312 -19.49 -3.65 10.13
CA LYS A 312 -20.08 -3.04 11.33
C LYS A 312 -19.13 -3.08 12.53
N GLY A 313 -18.36 -4.15 12.67
CA GLY A 313 -17.31 -4.29 13.67
C GLY A 313 -16.22 -3.22 13.55
N LEU A 314 -15.75 -2.96 12.33
CA LEU A 314 -14.81 -1.88 12.05
C LEU A 314 -15.44 -0.52 12.37
N GLU A 315 -16.66 -0.27 11.90
CA GLU A 315 -17.38 0.99 12.15
C GLU A 315 -17.55 1.31 13.64
N ALA A 316 -17.75 0.28 14.48
CA ALA A 316 -17.86 0.45 15.92
C ALA A 316 -16.57 0.98 16.57
N GLY A 317 -15.41 0.82 15.95
CA GLY A 317 -14.12 1.34 16.40
C GLY A 317 -13.80 2.76 15.92
N LEU A 318 -14.66 3.38 15.11
CA LEU A 318 -14.44 4.71 14.52
C LEU A 318 -14.89 5.84 15.45
N ASN A 319 -14.40 5.84 16.69
CA ASN A 319 -14.74 6.85 17.69
C ASN A 319 -13.56 7.15 18.64
N GLY A 320 -13.75 8.15 19.50
CA GLY A 320 -12.74 8.66 20.43
C GLY A 320 -12.42 7.77 21.64
N ASP A 321 -13.26 6.77 21.95
CA ASP A 321 -12.98 5.76 22.99
C ASP A 321 -12.20 4.56 22.41
N ALA A 322 -12.08 4.50 21.09
CA ALA A 322 -11.37 3.47 20.34
C ALA A 322 -10.14 4.08 19.67
N PHE A 323 -10.12 4.21 18.34
CA PHE A 323 -8.90 4.54 17.60
C PHE A 323 -8.73 6.00 17.22
N VAL A 324 -9.81 6.80 17.22
CA VAL A 324 -9.77 8.16 16.63
C VAL A 324 -9.14 9.15 17.61
N THR A 325 -8.05 9.80 17.19
CA THR A 325 -7.38 10.87 17.94
C THR A 325 -6.88 12.00 17.04
N SER A 326 -6.35 13.06 17.66
CA SER A 326 -5.96 14.31 16.99
C SER A 326 -4.75 14.15 16.06
N TYR A 327 -3.85 13.20 16.32
CA TYR A 327 -2.59 13.03 15.59
C TYR A 327 -2.43 11.59 15.07
N GLY A 328 -3.49 11.08 14.45
CA GLY A 328 -3.56 9.77 13.80
C GLY A 328 -4.30 8.71 14.63
N PRO A 329 -4.59 7.52 14.08
CA PRO A 329 -5.20 6.45 14.84
C PRO A 329 -4.22 5.86 15.87
N THR A 330 -4.71 5.47 17.04
CA THR A 330 -3.93 4.67 18.01
C THR A 330 -3.75 3.25 17.50
N THR A 331 -2.65 2.57 17.85
CA THR A 331 -2.47 1.14 17.52
C THR A 331 -3.28 0.19 18.41
N LEU A 332 -3.72 0.64 19.58
CA LEU A 332 -4.57 -0.09 20.53
C LEU A 332 -5.75 0.80 20.91
N GLU A 333 -6.95 0.24 21.01
CA GLU A 333 -8.15 0.99 21.40
C GLU A 333 -7.97 1.68 22.76
N GLN A 334 -8.37 2.95 22.86
CA GLN A 334 -8.11 3.80 24.03
C GLN A 334 -8.76 3.30 25.33
N SER A 335 -9.87 2.58 25.23
CA SER A 335 -10.55 1.97 26.37
C SER A 335 -9.84 0.72 26.93
N ASN A 336 -8.85 0.18 26.23
CA ASN A 336 -8.09 -0.97 26.72
C ASN A 336 -7.22 -0.58 27.93
N PRO A 337 -7.16 -1.39 29.02
CA PRO A 337 -6.38 -1.05 30.21
C PRO A 337 -4.88 -0.92 29.95
N TYR A 338 -4.39 -1.47 28.84
CA TYR A 338 -3.00 -1.39 28.41
C TYR A 338 -2.72 -0.20 27.50
N TYR A 339 -3.72 0.55 27.04
CA TYR A 339 -3.47 1.72 26.21
C TYR A 339 -2.61 2.77 26.92
N THR A 340 -1.59 3.27 26.21
CA THR A 340 -0.78 4.39 26.68
C THR A 340 -0.70 5.52 25.64
N ALA A 341 -1.28 6.67 25.97
CA ALA A 341 -1.14 7.88 25.15
C ALA A 341 0.29 8.44 25.17
N PHE A 342 1.04 8.18 26.24
CA PHE A 342 2.42 8.59 26.42
C PHE A 342 3.29 7.38 26.76
N LYS A 343 4.45 7.30 26.11
CA LYS A 343 5.42 6.24 26.36
C LYS A 343 6.03 6.42 27.75
N ASN A 344 6.22 5.31 28.45
CA ASN A 344 6.96 5.24 29.72
C ASN A 344 8.44 4.86 29.52
N SER A 345 8.92 4.90 28.28
CA SER A 345 10.27 4.49 27.87
C SER A 345 10.82 5.45 26.82
N THR A 346 12.15 5.59 26.80
CA THR A 346 12.88 6.30 25.75
C THR A 346 13.06 5.48 24.49
N TYR A 347 12.74 4.18 24.53
CA TYR A 347 12.74 3.32 23.36
C TYR A 347 11.76 3.87 22.31
N CYS A 348 12.17 3.91 21.04
CA CYS A 348 11.37 4.49 19.95
C CYS A 348 10.00 3.83 19.87
N CYS A 349 9.99 2.50 19.96
CA CYS A 349 9.07 1.73 19.17
C CYS A 349 8.12 0.96 20.10
N ILE A 350 6.98 1.57 20.38
CA ILE A 350 5.92 1.01 21.23
C ILE A 350 4.62 0.98 20.44
N TRP A 351 4.03 -0.21 20.28
CA TRP A 351 2.79 -0.42 19.54
C TRP A 351 1.56 -0.56 20.45
N GLN A 352 1.63 0.02 21.64
CA GLN A 352 0.60 -0.05 22.68
C GLN A 352 -0.31 1.21 22.75
N GLY A 353 -0.45 1.94 21.65
CA GLY A 353 -1.29 3.15 21.60
C GLY A 353 -0.76 4.27 20.71
N GLN A 354 0.53 4.28 20.40
CA GLN A 354 1.10 5.35 19.57
C GLN A 354 0.58 5.29 18.14
N SER A 355 0.58 6.43 17.44
CA SER A 355 0.20 6.46 16.03
C SER A 355 1.40 6.19 15.15
N TRP A 356 1.29 5.20 14.28
CA TRP A 356 2.38 4.78 13.38
C TRP A 356 2.02 5.11 11.94
N PRO A 357 2.82 5.89 11.20
CA PRO A 357 2.60 6.16 9.77
C PRO A 357 2.33 4.88 8.96
N PHE A 358 2.99 3.78 9.29
CA PHE A 358 2.76 2.45 8.72
C PHE A 358 1.26 2.08 8.77
N SER A 359 0.72 1.93 9.98
CA SER A 359 -0.67 1.54 10.20
C SER A 359 -1.67 2.61 9.81
N THR A 360 -1.34 3.88 10.04
CA THR A 360 -2.17 5.01 9.62
C THR A 360 -2.39 4.97 8.11
N SER A 361 -1.35 4.67 7.33
CA SER A 361 -1.46 4.61 5.88
C SER A 361 -2.34 3.44 5.38
N VAL A 362 -2.36 2.32 6.10
CA VAL A 362 -3.27 1.18 5.85
C VAL A 362 -4.70 1.52 6.28
N TYR A 363 -4.86 2.09 7.46
CA TYR A 363 -6.14 2.50 8.03
C TYR A 363 -6.87 3.52 7.15
N LEU A 364 -6.16 4.52 6.61
CA LEU A 364 -6.72 5.49 5.67
C LEU A 364 -7.31 4.85 4.42
N TYR A 365 -6.67 3.82 3.90
CA TYR A 365 -7.19 3.08 2.76
C TYR A 365 -8.44 2.28 3.14
N THR A 366 -8.46 1.65 4.34
CA THR A 366 -9.67 1.01 4.86
C THR A 366 -10.82 2.01 5.01
N LEU A 367 -10.58 3.19 5.58
CA LEU A 367 -11.60 4.25 5.67
C LEU A 367 -12.12 4.68 4.30
N ALA A 368 -11.22 4.88 3.33
CA ALA A 368 -11.61 5.25 1.97
C ALA A 368 -12.45 4.15 1.30
N ALA A 369 -12.09 2.89 1.48
CA ALA A 369 -12.86 1.76 0.95
C ALA A 369 -14.24 1.64 1.63
N LEU A 370 -14.33 1.88 2.95
CA LEU A 370 -15.59 1.93 3.68
C LEU A 370 -16.47 3.10 3.24
N ALA A 371 -15.91 4.29 3.05
CA ALA A 371 -16.63 5.48 2.57
C ALA A 371 -17.20 5.32 1.16
N ARG A 372 -16.62 4.43 0.35
CA ARG A 372 -17.13 4.06 -0.99
C ARG A 372 -18.08 2.87 -0.98
N SER A 373 -18.24 2.22 0.18
CA SER A 373 -19.17 1.11 0.36
C SER A 373 -20.58 1.63 0.71
N ASN A 374 -21.55 0.74 0.93
CA ASN A 374 -22.89 1.12 1.40
C ASN A 374 -22.92 1.45 2.91
N SER A 375 -21.77 1.81 3.50
CA SER A 375 -21.66 2.22 4.90
C SER A 375 -22.43 3.53 5.15
N THR A 376 -23.17 3.59 6.25
CA THR A 376 -23.77 4.85 6.75
C THR A 376 -22.95 5.52 7.84
N THR A 377 -21.93 4.82 8.36
CA THR A 377 -21.11 5.28 9.50
C THR A 377 -19.76 5.82 9.03
N SER A 378 -19.15 5.15 8.04
CA SER A 378 -17.90 5.59 7.43
C SER A 378 -18.19 6.54 6.30
N THR A 379 -17.95 7.83 6.50
CA THR A 379 -18.24 8.87 5.52
C THR A 379 -16.96 9.41 4.87
N PRO A 380 -17.06 10.07 3.69
CA PRO A 380 -15.93 10.80 3.11
C PRO A 380 -15.28 11.78 4.09
N GLU A 381 -16.08 12.45 4.92
CA GLU A 381 -15.59 13.43 5.91
C GLU A 381 -14.73 12.78 6.99
N LEU A 382 -15.05 11.55 7.40
CA LEU A 382 -14.22 10.81 8.36
C LEU A 382 -12.85 10.47 7.75
N PHE A 383 -12.82 10.01 6.50
CA PHE A 383 -11.57 9.79 5.77
C PHE A 383 -10.78 11.09 5.64
N GLN A 384 -11.43 12.19 5.25
CA GLN A 384 -10.80 13.50 5.08
C GLN A 384 -10.20 13.99 6.40
N ALA A 385 -10.93 13.90 7.51
CA ALA A 385 -10.43 14.27 8.83
C ALA A 385 -9.20 13.43 9.23
N ALA A 386 -9.26 12.11 9.02
CA ALA A 386 -8.10 11.25 9.29
C ALA A 386 -6.90 11.58 8.39
N PHE A 387 -7.12 11.89 7.12
CA PHE A 387 -6.06 12.24 6.18
C PHE A 387 -5.45 13.62 6.48
N THR A 388 -6.25 14.57 6.94
CA THR A 388 -5.78 15.86 7.47
C THR A 388 -4.93 15.66 8.71
N ASN A 389 -5.36 14.83 9.66
CA ASN A 389 -4.58 14.52 10.86
C ASN A 389 -3.25 13.85 10.48
N TYR A 390 -3.25 12.90 9.54
CA TYR A 390 -2.01 12.28 9.05
C TYR A 390 -1.10 13.29 8.34
N THR A 391 -1.66 14.24 7.58
CA THR A 391 -0.88 15.31 6.97
C THR A 391 -0.26 16.22 8.04
N ALA A 392 -0.99 16.53 9.11
CA ALA A 392 -0.49 17.33 10.23
C ALA A 392 0.68 16.64 10.96
N THR A 393 0.64 15.32 11.15
CA THR A 393 1.77 14.61 11.77
C THR A 393 3.04 14.65 10.94
N ASN A 394 2.96 14.90 9.63
CA ASN A 394 4.13 14.98 8.75
C ASN A 394 4.87 16.35 8.85
N TYR A 395 4.94 16.92 10.05
CA TYR A 395 5.67 18.15 10.36
C TYR A 395 6.53 17.98 11.62
N LYS A 396 7.60 18.77 11.70
CA LYS A 396 8.38 19.01 12.91
C LYS A 396 8.85 20.46 12.89
N LEU A 397 8.50 21.22 13.93
CA LEU A 397 8.83 22.65 14.04
C LEU A 397 8.39 23.47 12.80
N GLY A 398 7.21 23.15 12.25
CA GLY A 398 6.63 23.85 11.09
C GLY A 398 7.25 23.51 9.73
N VAL A 399 8.15 22.54 9.66
CA VAL A 399 8.75 22.04 8.42
C VAL A 399 8.30 20.61 8.15
N PRO A 400 7.99 20.22 6.90
CA PRO A 400 7.67 18.85 6.57
C PRO A 400 8.72 17.86 7.05
N TYR A 401 8.27 16.82 7.74
CA TYR A 401 9.11 15.83 8.42
C TYR A 401 8.36 14.50 8.57
N THR A 402 9.06 13.37 8.56
CA THR A 402 8.47 12.05 8.86
C THR A 402 9.48 11.29 9.71
N ALA A 403 9.02 10.75 10.83
CA ALA A 403 9.76 9.86 11.71
C ALA A 403 9.02 8.53 11.89
N GLU A 404 9.38 7.75 12.91
CA GLU A 404 8.88 6.38 13.09
C GLU A 404 7.46 6.34 13.66
N SER A 405 7.17 7.10 14.73
CA SER A 405 5.85 7.12 15.37
C SER A 405 5.54 8.46 16.01
N HIS A 406 4.25 8.75 16.19
CA HIS A 406 3.74 10.00 16.73
C HIS A 406 2.88 9.77 17.97
N TYR A 407 2.92 10.69 18.93
CA TYR A 407 1.97 10.67 20.04
C TYR A 407 0.55 10.94 19.49
N PRO A 408 -0.47 10.16 19.88
CA PRO A 408 -1.80 10.28 19.29
C PRO A 408 -2.54 11.57 19.72
N THR A 409 -2.21 12.12 20.88
CA THR A 409 -2.97 13.23 21.51
C THR A 409 -2.26 14.58 21.50
N ILE A 410 -0.98 14.64 21.13
CA ILE A 410 -0.19 15.89 21.05
C ILE A 410 0.63 15.93 19.76
N ASP A 411 0.98 17.15 19.32
CA ASP A 411 1.79 17.41 18.12
C ASP A 411 3.29 17.16 18.35
N GLU A 412 3.66 15.90 18.62
CA GLU A 412 5.04 15.51 18.86
C GLU A 412 5.31 14.07 18.39
N TRP A 413 6.44 13.89 17.70
CA TRP A 413 6.93 12.57 17.31
C TRP A 413 7.37 11.79 18.56
N SER A 414 6.79 10.61 18.75
CA SER A 414 7.18 9.69 19.81
C SER A 414 8.43 8.88 19.45
N GLY A 415 8.60 8.51 18.18
CA GLY A 415 9.75 7.77 17.66
C GLY A 415 10.62 8.65 16.76
N ASP A 416 11.52 9.43 17.36
CA ASP A 416 12.31 10.46 16.68
C ASP A 416 13.75 10.51 17.22
N SER A 417 14.50 9.45 16.93
CA SER A 417 15.91 9.32 17.30
C SER A 417 16.80 10.01 16.26
N THR A 418 17.73 10.83 16.74
CA THR A 418 18.65 11.59 15.89
C THR A 418 19.54 10.68 15.03
N ASN A 419 19.71 11.05 13.75
CA ASN A 419 20.50 10.32 12.77
C ASN A 419 20.03 8.87 12.59
N HIS A 420 18.71 8.68 12.67
CA HIS A 420 18.04 7.38 12.57
C HIS A 420 16.66 7.54 11.95
N SER A 421 15.76 8.25 12.63
CA SER A 421 14.34 8.33 12.29
C SER A 421 14.03 9.36 11.19
N GLU A 422 14.95 10.26 10.87
CA GLU A 422 14.72 11.32 9.89
C GLU A 422 14.36 10.75 8.51
N HIS A 423 13.25 11.24 7.94
CA HIS A 423 12.77 10.87 6.60
C HIS A 423 12.37 9.39 6.46
N TYR A 424 11.90 8.77 7.53
CA TYR A 424 11.58 7.35 7.56
C TYR A 424 10.61 6.90 6.43
N LEU A 425 11.01 5.93 5.61
CA LEU A 425 10.18 5.40 4.52
C LEU A 425 9.55 4.07 4.95
N HIS A 426 8.52 4.17 5.78
CA HIS A 426 7.81 3.03 6.37
C HIS A 426 6.29 3.16 6.23
N SER A 427 5.83 3.97 5.27
CA SER A 427 4.42 4.28 5.09
C SER A 427 4.14 4.84 3.69
N THR A 428 2.86 4.94 3.35
CA THR A 428 2.41 5.55 2.10
C THR A 428 1.74 6.91 2.34
N TYR A 429 1.99 7.88 1.46
CA TYR A 429 1.29 9.16 1.42
C TYR A 429 0.82 9.47 0.01
N LEU A 430 1.72 9.36 -0.99
CA LEU A 430 1.36 9.55 -2.40
C LEU A 430 0.28 8.55 -2.81
N ASP A 431 0.39 7.29 -2.36
CA ASP A 431 -0.63 6.30 -2.66
C ASP A 431 -2.01 6.65 -2.08
N ASN A 432 -2.05 7.21 -0.87
CA ASN A 432 -3.28 7.70 -0.26
C ASN A 432 -3.83 8.94 -0.98
N VAL A 433 -2.96 9.82 -1.51
CA VAL A 433 -3.39 10.93 -2.37
C VAL A 433 -4.07 10.40 -3.64
N PHE A 434 -3.42 9.49 -4.36
CA PHE A 434 -3.95 9.04 -5.66
C PHE A 434 -5.11 8.06 -5.53
N SER A 435 -4.95 7.01 -4.72
CA SER A 435 -5.95 5.94 -4.59
C SER A 435 -7.17 6.36 -3.77
N ASN A 436 -6.97 7.22 -2.78
CA ASN A 436 -8.00 7.51 -1.77
C ASN A 436 -8.56 8.92 -1.89
N LEU A 437 -7.72 9.96 -1.80
CA LEU A 437 -8.19 11.34 -1.88
C LEU A 437 -8.71 11.69 -3.28
N ILE A 438 -7.86 11.60 -4.31
CA ILE A 438 -8.23 11.80 -5.72
C ILE A 438 -9.14 10.66 -6.20
N GLY A 439 -8.92 9.46 -5.68
CA GLY A 439 -9.79 8.32 -5.91
C GLY A 439 -9.61 7.63 -7.25
N ILE A 440 -8.38 7.55 -7.75
CA ILE A 440 -8.02 6.70 -8.88
C ILE A 440 -8.10 5.25 -8.41
N LEU A 441 -9.01 4.46 -9.00
CA LEU A 441 -9.18 3.04 -8.71
C LEU A 441 -8.56 2.23 -9.85
N PRO A 442 -7.28 1.82 -9.74
CA PRO A 442 -6.57 1.18 -10.83
C PRO A 442 -7.11 -0.23 -11.04
N THR A 443 -7.18 -0.67 -12.29
CA THR A 443 -7.56 -2.05 -12.65
C THR A 443 -6.69 -2.50 -13.81
N LEU A 444 -6.52 -3.82 -14.01
CA LEU A 444 -5.88 -4.35 -15.22
C LEU A 444 -6.74 -4.21 -16.48
N GLY A 445 -7.97 -3.69 -16.36
CA GLY A 445 -8.87 -3.45 -17.48
C GLY A 445 -8.57 -2.16 -18.23
N ASP A 446 -9.31 -1.91 -19.29
CA ASP A 446 -9.20 -0.71 -20.15
C ASP A 446 -10.02 0.49 -19.65
N ARG A 447 -10.46 0.46 -18.38
CA ARG A 447 -11.38 1.46 -17.81
C ARG A 447 -10.70 2.24 -16.69
N LEU A 448 -10.71 3.57 -16.83
CA LEU A 448 -10.41 4.49 -15.74
C LEU A 448 -11.64 4.56 -14.82
N MET A 449 -11.44 4.23 -13.55
CA MET A 449 -12.45 4.36 -12.50
C MET A 449 -12.00 5.43 -11.51
N LEU A 450 -12.94 6.34 -11.21
CA LEU A 450 -12.71 7.45 -10.27
C LEU A 450 -13.80 7.46 -9.21
N SER A 451 -13.39 7.60 -7.96
CA SER A 451 -14.27 7.78 -6.81
C SER A 451 -13.59 8.70 -5.80
N PRO A 452 -13.55 10.02 -6.09
CA PRO A 452 -12.86 11.00 -5.26
C PRO A 452 -13.49 11.09 -3.87
N LEU A 453 -12.64 11.32 -2.87
CA LEU A 453 -13.01 11.63 -1.49
C LEU A 453 -12.47 13.01 -1.08
N VAL A 454 -12.29 13.91 -2.05
CA VAL A 454 -11.88 15.30 -1.79
C VAL A 454 -12.95 16.06 -1.00
N PRO A 455 -12.57 16.99 -0.12
CA PRO A 455 -13.53 17.86 0.57
C PRO A 455 -14.40 18.66 -0.41
N GLU A 456 -15.69 18.82 -0.09
CA GLU A 456 -16.63 19.58 -0.95
C GLU A 456 -16.25 21.06 -1.11
N ASN A 457 -15.48 21.62 -0.17
CA ASN A 457 -15.01 23.00 -0.19
C ASN A 457 -13.70 23.20 -0.98
N TRP A 458 -13.16 22.16 -1.61
CA TRP A 458 -12.03 22.31 -2.53
C TRP A 458 -12.53 22.80 -3.90
N ASP A 459 -12.21 24.05 -4.24
CA ASP A 459 -12.62 24.66 -5.51
C ASP A 459 -11.93 24.03 -6.74
N TYR A 460 -10.80 23.34 -6.53
CA TYR A 460 -10.04 22.64 -7.57
C TYR A 460 -9.04 21.64 -6.96
N PHE A 461 -8.64 20.65 -7.76
CA PHE A 461 -7.33 19.98 -7.65
C PHE A 461 -6.93 19.54 -9.05
N ALA A 462 -5.66 19.70 -9.44
CA ALA A 462 -5.20 19.33 -10.78
C ALA A 462 -4.08 18.30 -10.70
N HIS A 463 -4.28 17.15 -11.36
CA HIS A 463 -3.22 16.17 -11.61
C HIS A 463 -2.77 16.28 -13.06
N ALA A 464 -1.46 16.42 -13.29
CA ALA A 464 -0.90 16.47 -14.63
C ALA A 464 0.39 15.64 -14.76
N GLN A 465 0.53 14.98 -15.91
CA GLN A 465 1.78 14.37 -16.35
C GLN A 465 2.35 15.18 -17.52
N HIS A 466 3.64 15.54 -17.47
CA HIS A 466 4.28 16.43 -18.44
C HIS A 466 5.36 15.75 -19.27
N HIS A 467 5.37 16.10 -20.56
CA HIS A 467 6.43 15.83 -21.54
C HIS A 467 6.70 17.14 -22.29
N PRO A 468 7.98 17.47 -22.53
CA PRO A 468 8.35 18.53 -23.45
C PRO A 468 8.03 18.10 -24.90
N PRO A 469 7.70 19.05 -25.81
CA PRO A 469 7.48 18.72 -27.21
C PRO A 469 8.77 18.16 -27.84
N ALA A 470 8.64 17.05 -28.56
CA ALA A 470 9.74 16.47 -29.33
C ALA A 470 10.31 17.50 -30.33
N PRO A 471 11.65 17.58 -30.49
CA PRO A 471 12.25 18.46 -31.49
C PRO A 471 11.82 18.03 -32.91
N PRO A 472 11.60 18.99 -33.83
CA PRO A 472 11.14 18.68 -35.18
C PRO A 472 12.20 17.88 -35.95
N HIS A 473 11.84 16.62 -36.26
CA HIS A 473 12.38 15.76 -37.31
C HIS A 473 13.79 16.09 -37.85
N LEU A 474 14.82 15.42 -37.33
CA LEU A 474 15.95 15.03 -38.16
C LEU A 474 15.54 13.78 -38.94
N GLN A 475 15.16 13.97 -40.21
CA GLN A 475 15.00 12.88 -41.18
C GLN A 475 16.31 12.08 -41.26
N GLN A 476 16.42 10.98 -40.52
CA GLN A 476 17.38 9.95 -40.87
C GLN A 476 16.84 9.19 -42.09
N ARG A 477 17.52 9.40 -43.22
CA ARG A 477 17.29 8.64 -44.45
C ARG A 477 17.49 7.15 -44.18
N PRO A 478 16.62 6.25 -44.64
CA PRO A 478 16.86 4.81 -44.51
C PRO A 478 18.02 4.39 -45.43
N PRO A 479 18.83 3.39 -45.04
CA PRO A 479 19.84 2.82 -45.92
C PRO A 479 19.16 2.10 -47.09
N ARG A 480 19.70 2.31 -48.30
CA ARG A 480 19.23 1.70 -49.54
C ARG A 480 19.36 0.18 -49.48
N HIS A 481 18.25 -0.55 -49.44
CA HIS A 481 18.22 -1.98 -49.76
C HIS A 481 18.04 -2.20 -51.27
N HIS A 482 18.97 -2.98 -51.84
CA HIS A 482 18.90 -3.48 -53.20
C HIS A 482 17.65 -4.34 -53.43
N ARG A 483 16.87 -3.99 -54.47
CA ARG A 483 15.79 -4.81 -55.02
C ARG A 483 16.36 -6.01 -55.80
N ARG A 484 15.73 -7.17 -55.65
CA ARG A 484 15.52 -8.14 -56.74
C ARG A 484 14.04 -8.51 -56.84
N HIS A 485 13.55 -8.50 -58.08
CA HIS A 485 12.22 -8.87 -58.58
C HIS A 485 11.86 -10.34 -58.27
N SER A 486 10.60 -10.78 -58.11
CA SER A 486 9.53 -10.90 -59.13
C SER A 486 8.20 -11.46 -58.51
N PRO A 487 7.05 -11.53 -59.26
CA PRO A 487 5.72 -11.21 -58.70
C PRO A 487 4.57 -12.25 -58.87
N ARG A 488 3.40 -11.88 -58.31
CA ARG A 488 1.97 -12.19 -58.66
C ARG A 488 1.22 -13.35 -57.97
N ARG A 489 0.06 -13.02 -57.37
CA ARG A 489 -1.36 -13.33 -57.77
C ARG A 489 -2.30 -12.93 -56.60
N ARG A 490 -3.15 -11.90 -56.70
CA ARG A 490 -4.60 -11.89 -57.05
C ARG A 490 -5.39 -13.14 -56.62
N ASP A 491 -6.38 -12.95 -55.74
CA ASP A 491 -7.80 -13.25 -56.03
C ASP A 491 -8.77 -12.56 -55.05
N ARG A 492 -10.03 -12.48 -55.48
CA ARG A 492 -11.11 -11.56 -55.10
C ARG A 492 -12.33 -12.37 -54.58
N VAL A 493 -13.11 -11.77 -53.66
CA VAL A 493 -14.61 -11.67 -53.65
C VAL A 493 -15.42 -12.91 -53.11
N PRO A 494 -16.67 -12.80 -52.55
CA PRO A 494 -17.31 -11.80 -51.66
C PRO A 494 -18.49 -12.33 -50.72
N ARG A 495 -19.25 -11.38 -50.11
CA ARG A 495 -20.71 -11.41 -49.70
C ARG A 495 -21.06 -12.15 -48.37
N ARG A 496 -22.03 -11.76 -47.50
CA ARG A 496 -23.30 -10.97 -47.60
C ARG A 496 -23.90 -10.68 -46.17
N ARG A 497 -24.55 -9.50 -45.99
CA ARG A 497 -25.83 -9.10 -45.26
C ARG A 497 -26.22 -9.74 -43.90
N ALA A 498 -26.88 -9.13 -42.90
CA ALA A 498 -27.93 -8.07 -42.76
C ALA A 498 -27.94 -7.48 -41.31
N ARG A 499 -28.22 -6.19 -40.97
CA ARG A 499 -29.49 -5.45 -40.65
C ARG A 499 -30.64 -6.31 -40.08
N ASP A 500 -31.46 -5.98 -39.07
CA ASP A 500 -31.91 -4.73 -38.38
C ASP A 500 -32.71 -5.18 -37.10
N SER A 501 -32.66 -4.55 -35.90
CA SER A 501 -33.54 -3.47 -35.36
C SER A 501 -34.43 -3.86 -34.14
N GLY A 502 -34.53 -2.96 -33.13
CA GLY A 502 -35.71 -2.72 -32.25
C GLY A 502 -35.67 -3.22 -30.79
N LYS A 503 -35.31 -2.39 -29.77
CA LYS A 503 -36.15 -1.55 -28.83
C LYS A 503 -37.09 -2.37 -27.89
N ARG A 504 -37.32 -2.11 -26.58
CA ARG A 504 -37.03 -1.01 -25.61
C ARG A 504 -37.38 -1.44 -24.14
N HIS A 505 -36.61 -0.90 -23.18
CA HIS A 505 -36.87 -0.45 -21.78
C HIS A 505 -37.72 -1.20 -20.73
N ARG A 506 -37.13 -1.32 -19.52
CA ARG A 506 -37.63 -0.70 -18.27
C ARG A 506 -36.47 -0.36 -17.32
N ALA A 507 -36.59 0.78 -16.62
CA ALA A 507 -35.57 1.42 -15.80
C ALA A 507 -35.76 1.14 -14.30
N GLY A 508 -34.65 1.04 -13.57
CA GLY A 508 -34.56 1.14 -12.11
C GLY A 508 -33.39 2.08 -11.77
N ARG A 509 -33.63 3.04 -10.86
CA ARG A 509 -32.70 4.08 -10.42
C ARG A 509 -31.49 3.47 -9.70
N ALA A 510 -30.28 3.84 -10.10
CA ALA A 510 -29.03 3.68 -9.36
C ALA A 510 -28.23 4.99 -9.44
N GLN A 511 -27.53 5.32 -8.36
CA GLN A 511 -26.70 6.52 -8.20
C GLN A 511 -25.68 6.65 -9.35
N ALA A 512 -25.41 7.90 -9.74
CA ALA A 512 -24.63 8.24 -10.93
C ALA A 512 -23.13 7.96 -10.71
N LEU A 513 -22.68 6.81 -11.22
CA LEU A 513 -21.30 6.64 -11.68
C LEU A 513 -21.18 7.37 -13.01
N ASP A 514 -20.32 8.37 -13.12
CA ASP A 514 -20.04 9.00 -14.42
C ASP A 514 -19.36 7.98 -15.34
N ARG A 515 -20.00 7.70 -16.48
CA ARG A 515 -19.58 6.69 -17.46
C ARG A 515 -19.13 7.38 -18.73
N VAL A 516 -17.82 7.35 -19.02
CA VAL A 516 -17.25 7.88 -20.26
C VAL A 516 -16.57 6.74 -21.02
N PRO A 517 -16.92 6.46 -22.30
CA PRO A 517 -16.16 5.54 -23.15
C PRO A 517 -14.86 6.23 -23.59
N CYS A 518 -13.71 5.58 -23.41
CA CYS A 518 -12.42 6.21 -23.63
C CYS A 518 -11.70 5.67 -24.88
N GLU A 519 -11.41 6.56 -25.84
CA GLU A 519 -10.17 6.46 -26.60
C GLU A 519 -9.04 6.84 -25.64
N ARG A 520 -8.28 5.85 -25.13
CA ARG A 520 -7.10 5.99 -24.24
C ARG A 520 -7.25 7.02 -23.11
N ALA A 521 -7.56 6.51 -21.91
CA ALA A 521 -7.72 7.27 -20.68
C ALA A 521 -6.38 7.78 -20.08
N GLU A 522 -5.63 8.57 -20.85
CA GLU A 522 -4.36 9.17 -20.40
C GLU A 522 -4.46 10.69 -20.20
N HIS A 523 -5.67 11.23 -20.31
CA HIS A 523 -5.95 12.66 -20.14
C HIS A 523 -7.14 12.87 -19.23
N ALA A 524 -6.88 13.07 -17.94
CA ALA A 524 -7.86 13.63 -17.04
C ALA A 524 -7.17 14.72 -16.22
N ALA A 525 -7.18 15.93 -16.76
CA ALA A 525 -7.06 17.12 -15.93
C ALA A 525 -8.45 17.37 -15.37
N PHE A 526 -8.62 17.14 -14.08
CA PHE A 526 -9.78 17.64 -13.36
C PHE A 526 -9.46 19.09 -12.97
N LEU A 527 -10.40 19.97 -13.25
CA LEU A 527 -10.44 21.35 -12.76
C LEU A 527 -11.49 21.39 -11.67
#